data_AF-A0A2E3XWK3-F1
#
_entry.id   AF-A0A2E3XWK3-F1
#
_cell.length_a   1.000
_cell.length_b   1.000
_cell.length_c   1.000
_cell.angle_alpha   90.00
_cell.angle_beta   90.00
_cell.angle_gamma   90.00
#
_symmetry.space_group_name_H-M   'P 1'
#
loop_
_entity.id
_entity.type
_entity.pdbx_description
1 polymer ?
#
loop_
_entity_poly.entity_id
_entity_poly.type
_entity_poly.pdbx_seq_one_letter_code
_entity_poly.pdbx_strand_id
1 'polypeptide(L)'
;MSVYEKNLKQVLKYMNIFFILHIPIFYYMSSFFGTEKYIALGAPIILILGNLFVEYIFKNLKLASALMGFSAISMSAIMIHLGKGMIEWHFHIFVMIGILSLFANPMTIITAALVAAIHHISFYFFLPESVFNYDATFGIVLIHAAFVVVESCACFMLSLRFKNSLSLQEKLSIEISPLVKSIDEISKNTKLTCTNLLDYTNSNSSSITEISATAEEITQMVKSTLDQIGQCVSLMKETNDSVDSSSEAIAKGEEFLGTLKVIKEKMTDLGEQSSQKLGSVEKSVNDISDKTTLINDIVFQTKLLSFNASVEAARAGESGKGFAVVAEEIGNLAETSGKASEEIGKIVEQSKDQLNHSIEDISESIKSFQNQVGEAFNLWAEINDQLQSSFSKVRENSLKQEGSLDEISAAANQQSTGVSELSEALATIDDSSNDSLAKLKELEMMTQYLEENADKLSSLNNEMKN
;
A
#
# COMPACT_ATOMS: atom_id res chain seq x y z
N MET A 1 -3.44 5.70 -60.85
CA MET A 1 -4.45 5.50 -61.90
C MET A 1 -5.71 5.08 -61.18
N SER A 2 -6.78 5.89 -61.28
CA SER A 2 -8.05 5.63 -60.60
C SER A 2 -8.69 4.31 -61.06
N VAL A 3 -9.68 3.81 -60.31
CA VAL A 3 -10.49 2.65 -60.73
C VAL A 3 -11.14 2.93 -62.10
N TYR A 4 -11.62 4.15 -62.30
CA TYR A 4 -12.17 4.61 -63.58
C TYR A 4 -11.14 4.60 -64.72
N GLU A 5 -9.92 5.09 -64.48
CA GLU A 5 -8.85 5.09 -65.49
C GLU A 5 -8.33 3.68 -65.80
N LYS A 6 -8.29 2.78 -64.80
CA LYS A 6 -8.01 1.34 -65.01
C LYS A 6 -9.04 0.72 -65.94
N ASN A 7 -10.34 0.95 -65.68
CA ASN A 7 -11.41 0.48 -66.55
C ASN A 7 -11.24 1.03 -67.98
N LEU A 8 -11.07 2.34 -68.14
CA LEU A 8 -10.88 2.95 -69.46
C LEU A 8 -9.71 2.33 -70.23
N LYS A 9 -8.54 2.19 -69.58
CA LYS A 9 -7.34 1.62 -70.21
C LYS A 9 -7.55 0.17 -70.62
N GLN A 10 -8.21 -0.62 -69.76
CA GLN A 10 -8.48 -2.03 -70.03
C GLN A 10 -9.48 -2.20 -71.19
N VAL A 11 -10.57 -1.43 -71.20
CA VAL A 11 -11.57 -1.47 -72.28
C VAL A 11 -10.99 -0.94 -73.59
N LEU A 12 -10.18 0.13 -73.57
CA LEU A 12 -9.45 0.62 -74.76
C LEU A 12 -8.58 -0.48 -75.38
N LYS A 13 -7.80 -1.18 -74.54
CA LYS A 13 -6.95 -2.29 -74.98
C LYS A 13 -7.77 -3.39 -75.65
N TYR A 14 -8.88 -3.81 -75.03
CA TYR A 14 -9.73 -4.85 -75.61
C TYR A 14 -10.42 -4.41 -76.90
N MET A 15 -10.86 -3.15 -76.99
CA MET A 15 -11.51 -2.62 -78.21
C MET A 15 -10.53 -2.49 -79.38
N ASN A 16 -9.29 -2.09 -79.15
CA ASN A 16 -8.28 -2.08 -80.20
C ASN A 16 -8.00 -3.49 -80.74
N ILE A 17 -7.89 -4.50 -79.85
CA ILE A 17 -7.75 -5.90 -80.25
C ILE A 17 -8.98 -6.35 -81.06
N PHE A 18 -10.18 -6.01 -80.58
CA PHE A 18 -11.43 -6.31 -81.25
C PHE A 18 -11.47 -5.73 -82.67
N PHE A 19 -11.09 -4.47 -82.88
CA PHE A 19 -11.06 -3.87 -84.23
C PHE A 19 -10.01 -4.48 -85.15
N ILE A 20 -8.86 -4.91 -84.65
CA ILE A 20 -7.88 -5.64 -85.47
C ILE A 20 -8.51 -6.91 -86.05
N LEU A 21 -9.36 -7.60 -85.29
CA LEU A 21 -10.05 -8.81 -85.75
C LEU A 21 -11.14 -8.53 -86.81
N HIS A 22 -11.56 -7.27 -87.02
CA HIS A 22 -12.53 -6.93 -88.08
C HIS A 22 -11.91 -6.89 -89.47
N ILE A 23 -10.61 -6.63 -89.58
CA ILE A 23 -9.89 -6.53 -90.86
C ILE A 23 -10.08 -7.80 -91.74
N PRO A 24 -9.83 -9.03 -91.25
CA PRO A 24 -10.05 -10.22 -92.06
C PRO A 24 -11.53 -10.44 -92.41
N ILE A 25 -12.46 -10.07 -91.51
CA ILE A 25 -13.90 -10.16 -91.74
C ILE A 25 -14.30 -9.23 -92.89
N PHE A 26 -13.85 -7.97 -92.86
CA PHE A 26 -14.15 -7.00 -93.90
C PHE A 26 -13.54 -7.40 -95.25
N TYR A 27 -12.32 -7.93 -95.26
CA TYR A 27 -11.72 -8.47 -96.48
C TYR A 27 -12.54 -9.61 -97.08
N TYR A 28 -13.01 -10.55 -96.25
CA TYR A 28 -13.89 -11.63 -96.69
C TYR A 28 -15.23 -11.11 -97.21
N MET A 29 -15.87 -10.20 -96.47
CA MET A 29 -17.13 -9.56 -96.89
C MET A 29 -16.98 -8.87 -98.24
N SER A 30 -15.90 -8.10 -98.45
CA SER A 30 -15.66 -7.42 -99.73
C SER A 30 -15.52 -8.40 -100.90
N SER A 31 -14.90 -9.56 -100.66
CA SER A 31 -14.76 -10.61 -101.66
C SER A 31 -16.08 -11.32 -101.95
N PHE A 32 -16.93 -11.50 -100.93
CA PHE A 32 -18.23 -12.16 -101.06
C PHE A 32 -19.28 -11.30 -101.77
N PHE A 33 -19.39 -10.02 -101.39
CA PHE A 33 -20.36 -9.09 -101.97
C PHE A 33 -19.86 -8.39 -103.25
N GLY A 34 -18.57 -8.50 -103.58
CA GLY A 34 -17.96 -7.88 -104.75
C GLY A 34 -17.78 -6.37 -104.61
N THR A 35 -17.42 -5.91 -103.41
CA THR A 35 -17.13 -4.51 -103.07
C THR A 35 -15.62 -4.26 -102.96
N GLU A 36 -15.23 -3.01 -102.72
CA GLU A 36 -13.87 -2.52 -102.84
C GLU A 36 -12.92 -3.06 -101.76
N LYS A 37 -12.11 -4.06 -102.13
CA LYS A 37 -11.12 -4.69 -101.23
C LYS A 37 -10.12 -3.71 -100.60
N TYR A 38 -9.83 -2.59 -101.28
CA TYR A 38 -8.92 -1.57 -100.76
C TYR A 38 -9.54 -0.79 -99.59
N ILE A 39 -10.87 -0.56 -99.61
CA ILE A 39 -11.60 0.07 -98.49
C ILE A 39 -11.62 -0.89 -97.30
N ALA A 40 -11.85 -2.18 -97.56
CA ALA A 40 -11.91 -3.23 -96.54
C ALA A 40 -10.60 -3.44 -95.75
N LEU A 41 -9.44 -3.09 -96.31
CA LEU A 41 -8.15 -3.14 -95.62
C LEU A 41 -7.70 -1.77 -95.13
N GLY A 42 -7.76 -0.74 -95.99
CA GLY A 42 -7.18 0.57 -95.72
C GLY A 42 -7.91 1.34 -94.63
N ALA A 43 -9.24 1.44 -94.72
CA ALA A 43 -10.02 2.27 -93.80
C ALA A 43 -9.99 1.75 -92.35
N PRO A 44 -10.16 0.44 -92.08
CA PRO A 44 -9.94 -0.14 -90.75
C PRO A 44 -8.57 0.14 -90.14
N ILE A 45 -7.49 -0.02 -90.92
CA ILE A 45 -6.12 0.19 -90.45
C ILE A 45 -5.91 1.65 -90.05
N ILE A 46 -6.42 2.59 -90.85
CA ILE A 46 -6.32 4.03 -90.55
C ILE A 46 -7.05 4.36 -89.24
N LEU A 47 -8.25 3.81 -89.02
CA LEU A 47 -9.00 4.04 -87.78
C LEU A 47 -8.27 3.48 -86.55
N ILE A 48 -7.71 2.28 -86.63
CA ILE A 48 -6.94 1.65 -85.55
C ILE A 48 -5.68 2.45 -85.25
N LEU A 49 -4.91 2.84 -86.28
CA LEU A 49 -3.71 3.67 -86.11
C LEU A 49 -4.06 5.04 -85.52
N GLY A 50 -5.19 5.64 -85.93
CA GLY A 50 -5.71 6.87 -85.36
C GLY A 50 -6.01 6.75 -83.87
N ASN A 51 -6.66 5.66 -83.45
CA ASN A 51 -6.93 5.39 -82.03
C ASN A 51 -5.63 5.27 -81.23
N LEU A 52 -4.69 4.45 -81.70
CA LEU A 52 -3.40 4.23 -81.01
C LEU A 52 -2.55 5.50 -80.97
N PHE A 53 -2.56 6.29 -82.04
CA PHE A 53 -1.85 7.56 -82.12
C PHE A 53 -2.38 8.56 -81.09
N VAL A 54 -3.71 8.70 -80.97
CA VAL A 54 -4.31 9.62 -80.01
C VAL A 54 -4.07 9.16 -78.57
N GLU A 55 -4.15 7.86 -78.30
CA GLU A 55 -3.82 7.30 -76.99
C GLU A 55 -2.35 7.57 -76.62
N TYR A 56 -1.42 7.36 -77.55
CA TYR A 56 0.02 7.53 -77.32
C TYR A 56 0.45 9.00 -77.15
N ILE A 57 -0.05 9.90 -78.00
CA ILE A 57 0.39 11.31 -78.02
C ILE A 57 -0.30 12.13 -76.94
N PHE A 58 -1.64 12.08 -76.89
CA PHE A 58 -2.39 12.95 -76.00
C PHE A 58 -2.44 12.41 -74.56
N LYS A 59 -2.08 11.14 -74.36
CA LYS A 59 -2.08 10.44 -73.06
C LYS A 59 -3.37 10.66 -72.26
N ASN A 60 -4.47 10.88 -72.97
CA ASN A 60 -5.76 11.23 -72.39
C ASN A 60 -6.76 10.12 -72.71
N LEU A 61 -6.97 9.23 -71.74
CA LEU A 61 -7.85 8.07 -71.88
C LEU A 61 -9.31 8.45 -72.16
N LYS A 62 -9.77 9.60 -71.65
CA LYS A 62 -11.13 10.10 -71.92
C LYS A 62 -11.26 10.50 -73.38
N LEU A 63 -10.27 11.22 -73.92
CA LEU A 63 -10.24 11.60 -75.33
C LEU A 63 -10.10 10.36 -76.24
N ALA A 64 -9.21 9.43 -75.90
CA ALA A 64 -9.05 8.18 -76.62
C ALA A 64 -10.34 7.36 -76.64
N SER A 65 -11.07 7.29 -75.52
CA SER A 65 -12.38 6.61 -75.49
C SER A 65 -13.46 7.34 -76.29
N ALA A 66 -13.45 8.68 -76.36
CA ALA A 66 -14.39 9.41 -77.22
C ALA A 66 -14.11 9.14 -78.71
N LEU A 67 -12.83 9.15 -79.10
CA LEU A 67 -12.39 8.76 -80.45
C LEU A 67 -12.75 7.31 -80.77
N MET A 68 -12.69 6.41 -79.79
CA MET A 68 -13.14 5.02 -79.97
C MET A 68 -14.60 4.95 -80.41
N GLY A 69 -15.46 5.86 -79.93
CA GLY A 69 -16.85 5.98 -80.38
C GLY A 69 -16.95 6.34 -81.86
N PHE A 70 -16.11 7.28 -82.32
CA PHE A 70 -16.01 7.62 -83.74
C PHE A 70 -15.55 6.41 -84.58
N SER A 71 -14.48 5.76 -84.14
CA SER A 71 -13.88 4.63 -84.86
C SER A 71 -14.83 3.43 -84.92
N ALA A 72 -15.57 3.13 -83.84
CA ALA A 72 -16.54 2.03 -83.80
C ALA A 72 -17.65 2.18 -84.83
N ILE A 73 -18.20 3.39 -84.94
CA ILE A 73 -19.28 3.65 -85.89
C ILE A 73 -18.75 3.78 -87.30
N SER A 74 -17.55 4.33 -87.50
CA SER A 74 -16.88 4.32 -88.80
C SER A 74 -16.60 2.88 -89.27
N MET A 75 -16.24 1.97 -88.36
CA MET A 75 -16.12 0.55 -88.64
C MET A 75 -17.46 -0.06 -89.07
N SER A 76 -18.55 0.32 -88.38
CA SER A 76 -19.91 -0.09 -88.73
C SER A 76 -20.32 0.41 -90.12
N ALA A 77 -20.01 1.67 -90.45
CA ALA A 77 -20.25 2.28 -91.74
C ALA A 77 -19.52 1.55 -92.88
N ILE A 78 -18.24 1.20 -92.67
CA ILE A 78 -17.47 0.38 -93.62
C ILE A 78 -18.15 -0.97 -93.82
N MET A 79 -18.61 -1.62 -92.75
CA MET A 79 -19.27 -2.92 -92.85
C MET A 79 -20.59 -2.86 -93.64
N ILE A 80 -21.40 -1.83 -93.40
CA ILE A 80 -22.65 -1.58 -94.14
C ILE A 80 -22.36 -1.36 -95.63
N HIS A 81 -21.39 -0.52 -95.95
CA HIS A 81 -20.96 -0.27 -97.33
C HIS A 81 -20.49 -1.55 -98.03
N LEU A 82 -19.58 -2.31 -97.40
CA LEU A 82 -19.07 -3.56 -97.96
C LEU A 82 -20.16 -4.62 -98.15
N GLY A 83 -21.18 -4.59 -97.29
CA GLY A 83 -22.38 -5.40 -97.38
C GLY A 83 -23.49 -4.83 -98.27
N LYS A 84 -23.18 -3.84 -99.12
CA LYS A 84 -24.11 -3.22 -100.09
C LYS A 84 -25.38 -2.63 -99.46
N GLY A 85 -25.28 -2.04 -98.27
CA GLY A 85 -26.41 -1.36 -97.63
C GLY A 85 -27.52 -2.30 -97.11
N MET A 86 -27.23 -3.59 -96.91
CA MET A 86 -28.18 -4.52 -96.32
C MET A 86 -28.53 -4.14 -94.86
N ILE A 87 -29.79 -4.29 -94.48
CA ILE A 87 -30.31 -3.90 -93.16
C ILE A 87 -29.62 -4.69 -92.04
N GLU A 88 -29.29 -5.97 -92.27
CA GLU A 88 -28.67 -6.85 -91.27
C GLU A 88 -27.32 -6.30 -90.77
N TRP A 89 -26.55 -5.62 -91.63
CA TRP A 89 -25.27 -5.04 -91.24
C TRP A 89 -25.42 -3.77 -90.40
N HIS A 90 -26.60 -3.14 -90.40
CA HIS A 90 -26.90 -2.00 -89.53
C HIS A 90 -27.01 -2.41 -88.06
N PHE A 91 -27.33 -3.68 -87.76
CA PHE A 91 -27.36 -4.19 -86.39
C PHE A 91 -26.03 -4.01 -85.66
N HIS A 92 -24.91 -3.93 -86.39
CA HIS A 92 -23.60 -3.67 -85.80
C HIS A 92 -23.48 -2.30 -85.14
N ILE A 93 -24.21 -1.27 -85.61
CA ILE A 93 -24.25 0.04 -84.96
C ILE A 93 -24.81 -0.09 -83.55
N PHE A 94 -25.92 -0.81 -83.41
CA PHE A 94 -26.57 -1.05 -82.12
C PHE A 94 -25.65 -1.86 -81.18
N VAL A 95 -25.07 -2.95 -81.69
CA VAL A 95 -24.09 -3.76 -80.93
C VAL A 95 -22.89 -2.91 -80.49
N MET A 96 -22.35 -2.05 -81.36
CA MET A 96 -21.24 -1.17 -81.01
C MET A 96 -21.64 -0.14 -79.95
N ILE A 97 -22.77 0.56 -80.10
CA ILE A 97 -23.24 1.53 -79.09
C ILE A 97 -23.44 0.85 -77.72
N GLY A 98 -23.95 -0.38 -77.70
CA GLY A 98 -24.02 -1.21 -76.50
C GLY A 98 -22.66 -1.50 -75.88
N ILE A 99 -21.69 -1.99 -76.66
CA ILE A 99 -20.32 -2.29 -76.17
C ILE A 99 -19.60 -1.03 -75.69
N LEU A 100 -19.80 0.10 -76.37
CA LEU A 100 -19.18 1.38 -76.02
C LEU A 100 -19.61 1.88 -74.63
N SER A 101 -20.74 1.39 -74.08
CA SER A 101 -21.15 1.72 -72.71
C SER A 101 -20.16 1.21 -71.64
N LEU A 102 -19.36 0.19 -71.96
CA LEU A 102 -18.33 -0.37 -71.08
C LEU A 102 -17.19 0.61 -70.78
N PHE A 103 -16.97 1.62 -71.63
CA PHE A 103 -16.00 2.67 -71.35
C PHE A 103 -16.39 3.50 -70.13
N ALA A 104 -17.65 3.45 -69.68
CA ALA A 104 -18.17 4.33 -68.64
C ALA A 104 -17.91 5.82 -68.95
N ASN A 105 -17.73 6.17 -70.23
CA ASN A 105 -17.56 7.54 -70.68
C ASN A 105 -18.74 7.93 -71.58
N PRO A 106 -19.66 8.79 -71.10
CA PRO A 106 -20.84 9.17 -71.87
C PRO A 106 -20.50 9.90 -73.19
N MET A 107 -19.33 10.53 -73.27
CA MET A 107 -18.85 11.14 -74.51
C MET A 107 -18.60 10.13 -75.62
N THR A 108 -18.20 8.89 -75.28
CA THR A 108 -18.02 7.82 -76.26
C THR A 108 -19.34 7.49 -76.97
N ILE A 109 -20.45 7.48 -76.23
CA ILE A 109 -21.79 7.24 -76.78
C ILE A 109 -22.26 8.42 -77.63
N ILE A 110 -22.06 9.66 -77.16
CA ILE A 110 -22.43 10.86 -77.93
C ILE A 110 -21.66 10.90 -79.25
N THR A 111 -20.34 10.67 -79.23
CA THR A 111 -19.52 10.66 -80.45
C THR A 111 -20.00 9.58 -81.41
N ALA A 112 -20.32 8.37 -80.92
CA ALA A 112 -20.87 7.30 -81.75
C ALA A 112 -22.21 7.70 -82.39
N ALA A 113 -23.17 8.20 -81.61
CA ALA A 113 -24.48 8.61 -82.09
C ALA A 113 -24.39 9.73 -83.15
N LEU A 114 -23.52 10.72 -82.93
CA LEU A 114 -23.28 11.81 -83.88
C LEU A 114 -22.68 11.30 -85.19
N VAL A 115 -21.70 10.40 -85.12
CA VAL A 115 -21.09 9.82 -86.33
C VAL A 115 -22.09 8.97 -87.09
N ALA A 116 -22.94 8.21 -86.39
CA ALA A 116 -24.01 7.44 -87.02
C ALA A 116 -24.99 8.37 -87.74
N ALA A 117 -25.46 9.42 -87.07
CA ALA A 117 -26.39 10.39 -87.65
C ALA A 117 -25.79 11.11 -88.87
N ILE A 118 -24.56 11.63 -88.76
CA ILE A 118 -23.87 12.32 -89.86
C ILE A 118 -23.67 11.36 -91.04
N HIS A 119 -23.22 10.13 -90.79
CA HIS A 119 -23.03 9.12 -91.83
C HIS A 119 -24.34 8.84 -92.59
N HIS A 120 -25.43 8.51 -91.89
CA HIS A 120 -26.67 8.11 -92.56
C HIS A 120 -27.35 9.28 -93.28
N ILE A 121 -27.29 10.50 -92.71
CA ILE A 121 -27.85 11.69 -93.36
C ILE A 121 -27.02 12.07 -94.59
N SER A 122 -25.69 12.16 -94.46
CA SER A 122 -24.84 12.56 -95.59
C SER A 122 -24.86 11.54 -96.73
N PHE A 123 -24.73 10.25 -96.41
CA PHE A 123 -24.71 9.21 -97.44
C PHE A 123 -26.09 9.01 -98.08
N TYR A 124 -27.20 9.27 -97.39
CA TYR A 124 -28.52 9.30 -98.05
C TYR A 124 -28.58 10.30 -99.23
N PHE A 125 -27.96 11.47 -99.10
CA PHE A 125 -27.96 12.49 -100.15
C PHE A 125 -26.88 12.28 -101.22
N PHE A 126 -25.70 11.76 -100.85
CA PHE A 126 -24.54 11.71 -101.75
C PHE A 126 -24.22 10.30 -102.27
N LEU A 127 -24.55 9.25 -101.52
CA LEU A 127 -24.21 7.85 -101.86
C LEU A 127 -25.24 6.86 -101.26
N PRO A 128 -26.52 6.93 -101.65
CA PRO A 128 -27.60 6.20 -100.97
C PRO A 128 -27.44 4.68 -101.04
N GLU A 129 -26.91 4.15 -102.15
CA GLU A 129 -26.66 2.70 -102.34
C GLU A 129 -25.63 2.12 -101.35
N SER A 130 -24.82 2.97 -100.72
CA SER A 130 -23.86 2.56 -99.69
C SER A 130 -24.50 2.34 -98.32
N VAL A 131 -25.73 2.83 -98.12
CA VAL A 131 -26.45 2.74 -96.84
C VAL A 131 -27.73 1.91 -96.99
N PHE A 132 -28.43 2.01 -98.12
CA PHE A 132 -29.68 1.29 -98.35
C PHE A 132 -29.59 0.46 -99.64
N ASN A 133 -29.98 -0.81 -99.57
CA ASN A 133 -30.06 -1.70 -100.74
C ASN A 133 -31.42 -1.61 -101.49
N TYR A 134 -32.22 -0.60 -101.19
CA TYR A 134 -33.53 -0.31 -101.80
C TYR A 134 -33.79 1.20 -101.84
N ASP A 135 -34.81 1.64 -102.58
CA ASP A 135 -35.25 3.03 -102.67
C ASP A 135 -35.87 3.51 -101.34
N ALA A 136 -35.01 3.82 -100.37
CA ALA A 136 -35.43 4.32 -99.07
C ALA A 136 -35.97 5.74 -99.18
N THR A 137 -37.12 6.00 -98.56
CA THR A 137 -37.60 7.37 -98.38
C THR A 137 -36.88 8.03 -97.20
N PHE A 138 -36.81 9.36 -97.20
CA PHE A 138 -36.24 10.11 -96.08
C PHE A 138 -36.93 9.79 -94.74
N GLY A 139 -38.22 9.42 -94.76
CA GLY A 139 -38.95 8.98 -93.57
C GLY A 139 -38.35 7.74 -92.90
N ILE A 140 -37.76 6.82 -93.67
CA ILE A 140 -37.09 5.63 -93.14
C ILE A 140 -35.80 6.01 -92.41
N VAL A 141 -35.04 6.98 -92.93
CA VAL A 141 -33.84 7.52 -92.27
C VAL A 141 -34.21 8.14 -90.93
N LEU A 142 -35.33 8.87 -90.87
CA LEU A 142 -35.84 9.45 -89.62
C LEU A 142 -36.24 8.38 -88.58
N ILE A 143 -36.87 7.29 -89.01
CA ILE A 143 -37.20 6.17 -88.12
C ILE A 143 -35.92 5.50 -87.58
N HIS A 144 -34.92 5.25 -88.43
CA HIS A 144 -33.64 4.69 -87.99
C HIS A 144 -32.91 5.63 -87.01
N ALA A 145 -32.89 6.93 -87.30
CA ALA A 145 -32.32 7.93 -86.40
C ALA A 145 -33.04 7.94 -85.04
N ALA A 146 -34.37 7.80 -85.02
CA ALA A 146 -35.14 7.71 -83.76
C ALA A 146 -34.72 6.49 -82.91
N PHE A 147 -34.52 5.31 -83.52
CA PHE A 147 -34.04 4.13 -82.79
C PHE A 147 -32.62 4.31 -82.23
N VAL A 148 -31.71 4.88 -83.02
CA VAL A 148 -30.33 5.18 -82.56
C VAL A 148 -30.34 6.19 -81.41
N VAL A 149 -31.22 7.20 -81.44
CA VAL A 149 -31.38 8.16 -80.33
C VAL A 149 -31.89 7.47 -79.07
N VAL A 150 -32.91 6.62 -79.17
CA VAL A 150 -33.46 5.89 -78.01
C VAL A 150 -32.40 4.98 -77.39
N GLU A 151 -31.70 4.20 -78.20
CA GLU A 151 -30.62 3.33 -77.72
C GLU A 151 -29.47 4.14 -77.13
N SER A 152 -29.01 5.18 -77.82
CA SER A 152 -27.92 6.04 -77.34
C SER A 152 -28.28 6.72 -76.02
N CYS A 153 -29.54 7.09 -75.81
CA CYS A 153 -30.01 7.62 -74.53
C CYS A 153 -29.89 6.57 -73.42
N ALA A 154 -30.34 5.33 -73.66
CA ALA A 154 -30.23 4.24 -72.70
C ALA A 154 -28.75 3.91 -72.38
N CYS A 155 -27.89 3.78 -73.40
CA CYS A 155 -26.46 3.51 -73.26
C CYS A 155 -25.70 4.67 -72.60
N PHE A 156 -26.11 5.92 -72.85
CA PHE A 156 -25.58 7.10 -72.16
C PHE A 156 -25.91 7.06 -70.68
N MET A 157 -27.16 6.76 -70.31
CA MET A 157 -27.57 6.60 -68.91
C MET A 157 -26.83 5.46 -68.23
N LEU A 158 -26.68 4.32 -68.90
CA LEU A 158 -25.92 3.17 -68.40
C LEU A 158 -24.45 3.54 -68.17
N SER A 159 -23.83 4.21 -69.16
CA SER A 159 -22.45 4.68 -69.06
C SER A 159 -22.25 5.68 -67.91
N LEU A 160 -23.21 6.59 -67.68
CA LEU A 160 -23.18 7.51 -66.54
C LEU A 160 -23.27 6.77 -65.20
N ARG A 161 -24.21 5.82 -65.08
CA ARG A 161 -24.37 5.01 -63.87
C ARG A 161 -23.13 4.17 -63.58
N PHE A 162 -22.54 3.56 -64.62
CA PHE A 162 -21.33 2.77 -64.47
C PHE A 162 -20.15 3.63 -64.03
N LYS A 163 -19.98 4.84 -64.59
CA LYS A 163 -18.98 5.82 -64.15
C LYS A 163 -19.12 6.18 -62.68
N ASN A 164 -20.35 6.46 -62.25
CA ASN A 164 -20.64 6.79 -60.86
C ASN A 164 -20.30 5.60 -59.94
N SER A 165 -20.61 4.37 -60.34
CA SER A 165 -20.25 3.15 -59.60
C SER A 165 -18.73 3.01 -59.41
N LEU A 166 -17.94 3.18 -60.47
CA LEU A 166 -16.47 3.11 -60.40
C LEU A 166 -15.89 4.22 -59.51
N SER A 167 -16.47 5.42 -59.55
CA SER A 167 -16.06 6.52 -58.66
C SER A 167 -16.42 6.27 -57.20
N LEU A 168 -17.55 5.61 -56.93
CA LEU A 168 -17.98 5.24 -55.58
C LEU A 168 -17.07 4.16 -55.01
N GLN A 169 -16.71 3.15 -55.82
CA GLN A 169 -15.75 2.11 -55.46
C GLN A 169 -14.39 2.70 -55.04
N GLU A 170 -13.89 3.69 -55.79
CA GLU A 170 -12.65 4.39 -55.46
C GLU A 170 -12.75 5.16 -54.14
N LYS A 171 -13.83 5.95 -53.96
CA LYS A 171 -14.07 6.69 -52.72
C LYS A 171 -14.13 5.74 -51.52
N LEU A 172 -14.89 4.64 -51.62
CA LEU A 172 -15.02 3.67 -50.55
C LEU A 172 -13.68 3.03 -50.19
N SER A 173 -12.86 2.72 -51.20
CA SER A 173 -11.54 2.12 -50.99
C SER A 173 -10.55 3.06 -50.28
N ILE A 174 -10.62 4.36 -50.58
CA ILE A 174 -9.82 5.40 -49.94
C ILE A 174 -10.23 5.58 -48.47
N GLU A 175 -11.53 5.55 -48.16
CA GLU A 175 -12.06 5.74 -46.79
C GLU A 175 -11.90 4.49 -45.91
N ILE A 176 -12.02 3.28 -46.46
CA ILE A 176 -11.88 2.03 -45.69
C ILE A 176 -10.43 1.82 -45.23
N SER A 177 -9.44 2.19 -46.05
CA SER A 177 -8.03 1.93 -45.74
C SER A 177 -7.52 2.57 -44.44
N PRO A 178 -7.77 3.85 -44.13
CA PRO A 178 -7.40 4.44 -42.85
C PRO A 178 -8.23 3.86 -41.70
N LEU A 179 -9.51 3.56 -41.92
CA LEU A 179 -10.37 2.97 -40.88
C LEU A 179 -9.82 1.62 -40.38
N VAL A 180 -9.40 0.73 -41.29
CA VAL A 180 -8.76 -0.55 -40.94
C VAL A 180 -7.51 -0.33 -40.09
N LYS A 181 -6.66 0.64 -40.46
CA LYS A 181 -5.44 0.95 -39.71
C LYS A 181 -5.76 1.48 -38.31
N SER A 182 -6.75 2.36 -38.20
CA SER A 182 -7.19 2.88 -36.90
C SER A 182 -7.77 1.79 -36.00
N ILE A 183 -8.54 0.85 -36.55
CA ILE A 183 -9.06 -0.29 -35.77
C ILE A 183 -7.92 -1.19 -35.29
N ASP A 184 -6.93 -1.50 -36.13
CA ASP A 184 -5.75 -2.31 -35.75
C ASP A 184 -4.93 -1.63 -34.64
N GLU A 185 -4.68 -0.31 -34.76
CA GLU A 185 -3.96 0.45 -33.75
C GLU A 185 -4.72 0.52 -32.41
N ILE A 186 -6.03 0.80 -32.46
CA ILE A 186 -6.89 0.80 -31.27
C ILE A 186 -6.92 -0.59 -30.61
N SER A 187 -7.02 -1.66 -31.40
CA SER A 187 -7.07 -3.02 -30.88
C SER A 187 -5.78 -3.39 -30.16
N LYS A 188 -4.62 -3.06 -30.74
CA LYS A 188 -3.30 -3.26 -30.11
C LYS A 188 -3.15 -2.47 -28.81
N ASN A 189 -3.55 -1.20 -28.81
CA ASN A 189 -3.48 -0.35 -27.62
C ASN A 189 -4.43 -0.84 -26.51
N THR A 190 -5.64 -1.26 -26.87
CA THR A 190 -6.60 -1.86 -25.93
C THR A 190 -6.05 -3.16 -25.34
N LYS A 191 -5.43 -4.03 -26.15
CA LYS A 191 -4.80 -5.27 -25.68
C LYS A 191 -3.69 -5.01 -24.68
N LEU A 192 -2.78 -4.07 -24.98
CA LEU A 192 -1.71 -3.67 -24.05
C LEU A 192 -2.28 -3.12 -22.74
N THR A 193 -3.33 -2.30 -22.83
CA THR A 193 -4.01 -1.74 -21.65
C THR A 193 -4.66 -2.85 -20.81
N CYS A 194 -5.26 -3.86 -21.45
CA CYS A 194 -5.83 -5.01 -20.75
C CYS A 194 -4.77 -5.82 -20.02
N THR A 195 -3.62 -6.09 -20.64
CA THR A 195 -2.51 -6.79 -19.98
C THR A 195 -2.03 -6.03 -18.75
N ASN A 196 -1.80 -4.71 -18.87
CA ASN A 196 -1.35 -3.91 -17.74
C ASN A 196 -2.37 -3.90 -16.59
N LEU A 197 -3.66 -3.76 -16.91
CA LEU A 197 -4.74 -3.81 -15.90
C LEU A 197 -4.84 -5.19 -15.23
N LEU A 198 -4.60 -6.27 -15.97
CA LEU A 198 -4.58 -7.61 -15.42
C LEU A 198 -3.41 -7.80 -14.42
N ASP A 199 -2.23 -7.28 -14.76
CA ASP A 199 -1.08 -7.27 -13.85
C ASP A 199 -1.36 -6.45 -12.59
N TYR A 200 -1.98 -5.28 -12.73
CA TYR A 200 -2.41 -4.48 -11.58
C TYR A 200 -3.44 -5.21 -10.71
N THR A 201 -4.41 -5.88 -11.31
CA THR A 201 -5.45 -6.64 -10.60
C THR A 201 -4.83 -7.80 -9.80
N ASN A 202 -3.89 -8.53 -10.39
CA ASN A 202 -3.16 -9.61 -9.70
C ASN A 202 -2.30 -9.10 -8.54
N SER A 203 -1.60 -7.98 -8.75
CA SER A 203 -0.81 -7.33 -7.69
C SER A 203 -1.71 -6.86 -6.55
N ASN A 204 -2.87 -6.29 -6.88
CA ASN A 204 -3.86 -5.85 -5.89
C ASN A 204 -4.39 -7.02 -5.07
N SER A 205 -4.74 -8.15 -5.69
CA SER A 205 -5.17 -9.37 -4.98
C SER A 205 -4.10 -9.90 -4.01
N SER A 206 -2.83 -9.86 -4.42
CA SER A 206 -1.71 -10.24 -3.54
C SER A 206 -1.59 -9.28 -2.35
N SER A 207 -1.74 -7.98 -2.59
CA SER A 207 -1.69 -6.94 -1.57
C SER A 207 -2.85 -7.06 -0.59
N ILE A 208 -4.06 -7.37 -1.06
CA ILE A 208 -5.23 -7.63 -0.22
C ILE A 208 -4.94 -8.78 0.75
N THR A 209 -4.39 -9.89 0.24
CA THR A 209 -4.07 -11.06 1.08
C THR A 209 -3.05 -10.72 2.17
N GLU A 210 -2.01 -9.96 1.84
CA GLU A 210 -0.99 -9.51 2.79
C GLU A 210 -1.56 -8.55 3.86
N ILE A 211 -2.39 -7.58 3.43
CA ILE A 211 -3.03 -6.63 4.35
C ILE A 211 -4.03 -7.37 5.25
N SER A 212 -4.79 -8.33 4.73
CA SER A 212 -5.71 -9.16 5.54
C SER A 212 -4.96 -9.95 6.62
N ALA A 213 -3.83 -10.58 6.28
CA ALA A 213 -3.01 -11.27 7.27
C ALA A 213 -2.50 -10.30 8.35
N THR A 214 -2.03 -9.12 7.94
CA THR A 214 -1.57 -8.07 8.87
C THR A 214 -2.72 -7.58 9.76
N ALA A 215 -3.93 -7.46 9.24
CA ALA A 215 -5.12 -7.06 9.98
C ALA A 215 -5.50 -8.08 11.07
N GLU A 216 -5.40 -9.38 10.77
CA GLU A 216 -5.57 -10.46 11.74
C GLU A 216 -4.51 -10.39 12.85
N GLU A 217 -3.24 -10.18 12.49
CA GLU A 217 -2.15 -10.01 13.46
C GLU A 217 -2.39 -8.81 14.39
N ILE A 218 -2.82 -7.67 13.84
CA ILE A 218 -3.16 -6.49 14.64
C ILE A 218 -4.34 -6.80 15.58
N THR A 219 -5.36 -7.50 15.11
CA THR A 219 -6.51 -7.91 15.95
C THR A 219 -6.04 -8.74 17.14
N GLN A 220 -5.14 -9.70 16.91
CA GLN A 220 -4.56 -10.52 17.97
C GLN A 220 -3.71 -9.69 18.93
N MET A 221 -2.94 -8.73 18.41
CA MET A 221 -2.13 -7.81 19.21
C MET A 221 -3.01 -6.93 20.11
N VAL A 222 -4.09 -6.35 19.59
CA VAL A 222 -5.06 -5.55 20.37
C VAL A 222 -5.63 -6.37 21.52
N LYS A 223 -6.04 -7.61 21.26
CA LYS A 223 -6.53 -8.52 22.31
C LYS A 223 -5.47 -8.76 23.39
N SER A 224 -4.23 -9.06 22.98
CA SER A 224 -3.12 -9.27 23.91
C SER A 224 -2.83 -8.01 24.75
N THR A 225 -2.90 -6.82 24.15
CA THR A 225 -2.72 -5.55 24.85
C THR A 225 -3.78 -5.35 25.93
N LEU A 226 -5.05 -5.62 25.61
CA LEU A 226 -6.14 -5.50 26.58
C LEU A 226 -5.99 -6.50 27.75
N ASP A 227 -5.58 -7.74 27.47
CA ASP A 227 -5.30 -8.73 28.52
C ASP A 227 -4.14 -8.28 29.42
N GLN A 228 -3.08 -7.70 28.86
CA GLN A 228 -1.95 -7.15 29.61
C GLN A 228 -2.35 -5.94 30.48
N ILE A 229 -3.24 -5.07 29.98
CA ILE A 229 -3.81 -3.97 30.78
C ILE A 229 -4.53 -4.54 31.99
N GLY A 230 -5.37 -5.56 31.81
CA GLY A 230 -6.07 -6.22 32.92
C GLY A 230 -5.12 -6.78 33.99
N GLN A 231 -4.00 -7.40 33.58
CA GLN A 231 -2.97 -7.87 34.52
C GLN A 231 -2.29 -6.71 35.25
N CYS A 232 -1.99 -5.62 34.54
CA CYS A 232 -1.35 -4.43 35.11
C CYS A 232 -2.23 -3.78 36.19
N VAL A 233 -3.53 -3.66 35.94
CA VAL A 233 -4.51 -3.18 36.93
C VAL A 233 -4.54 -4.08 38.17
N SER A 234 -4.49 -5.41 38.00
CA SER A 234 -4.45 -6.34 39.14
C SER A 234 -3.17 -6.16 39.98
N LEU A 235 -2.01 -6.05 39.33
CA LEU A 235 -0.73 -5.82 40.00
C LEU A 235 -0.69 -4.48 40.74
N MET A 236 -1.30 -3.44 40.17
CA MET A 236 -1.42 -2.13 40.83
C MET A 236 -2.27 -2.22 42.09
N LYS A 237 -3.37 -2.97 42.04
CA LYS A 237 -4.19 -3.24 43.23
C LYS A 237 -3.39 -3.95 44.31
N GLU A 238 -2.69 -5.03 43.97
CA GLU A 238 -1.82 -5.75 44.91
C GLU A 238 -0.72 -4.83 45.50
N THR A 239 -0.17 -3.93 44.68
CA THR A 239 0.82 -2.94 45.13
C THR A 239 0.23 -1.98 46.16
N ASN A 240 -0.99 -1.47 45.91
CA ASN A 240 -1.69 -0.61 46.86
C ASN A 240 -2.04 -1.34 48.16
N ASP A 241 -2.51 -2.58 48.08
CA ASP A 241 -2.80 -3.42 49.26
C ASP A 241 -1.53 -3.68 50.10
N SER A 242 -0.38 -3.85 49.43
CA SER A 242 0.93 -4.00 50.09
C SER A 242 1.40 -2.71 50.78
N VAL A 243 1.15 -1.55 50.17
CA VAL A 243 1.39 -0.24 50.80
C VAL A 243 0.52 -0.08 52.04
N ASP A 244 -0.76 -0.44 51.98
CA ASP A 244 -1.68 -0.34 53.13
C ASP A 244 -1.24 -1.25 54.29
N SER A 245 -0.87 -2.48 53.98
CA SER A 245 -0.31 -3.42 54.97
C SER A 245 0.98 -2.90 55.60
N SER A 246 1.83 -2.25 54.80
CA SER A 246 3.08 -1.66 55.27
C SER A 246 2.85 -0.40 56.11
N SER A 247 1.82 0.39 55.82
CA SER A 247 1.38 1.50 56.68
C SER A 247 0.90 1.01 58.05
N GLU A 248 0.24 -0.16 58.13
CA GLU A 248 -0.10 -0.77 59.43
C GLU A 248 1.16 -1.19 60.21
N ALA A 249 2.19 -1.68 59.52
CA ALA A 249 3.47 -2.02 60.15
C ALA A 249 4.19 -0.79 60.73
N ILE A 250 4.10 0.37 60.05
CA ILE A 250 4.59 1.64 60.60
C ILE A 250 3.86 2.00 61.90
N ALA A 251 2.53 1.88 61.92
CA ALA A 251 1.74 2.19 63.12
C ALA A 251 2.14 1.30 64.32
N LYS A 252 2.41 0.02 64.07
CA LYS A 252 2.95 -0.91 65.10
C LYS A 252 4.33 -0.49 65.60
N GLY A 253 5.19 0.03 64.73
CA GLY A 253 6.49 0.55 65.13
C GLY A 253 6.39 1.83 65.99
N GLU A 254 5.41 2.70 65.71
CA GLU A 254 5.09 3.85 66.58
C GLU A 254 4.60 3.40 67.96
N GLU A 255 3.78 2.36 68.04
CA GLU A 255 3.35 1.76 69.32
C GLU A 255 4.55 1.19 70.11
N PHE A 256 5.47 0.52 69.43
CA PHE A 256 6.69 0.01 70.03
C PHE A 256 7.57 1.13 70.59
N LEU A 257 7.71 2.25 69.88
CA LEU A 257 8.37 3.44 70.39
C LEU A 257 7.67 4.01 71.63
N GLY A 258 6.34 4.02 71.66
CA GLY A 258 5.58 4.39 72.85
C GLY A 258 5.94 3.54 74.06
N THR A 259 6.10 2.23 73.86
CA THR A 259 6.55 1.30 74.90
C THR A 259 7.99 1.58 75.34
N LEU A 260 8.91 1.83 74.40
CA LEU A 260 10.30 2.18 74.72
C LEU A 260 10.40 3.48 75.53
N LYS A 261 9.53 4.46 75.29
CA LYS A 261 9.46 5.69 76.09
C LYS A 261 9.15 5.38 77.56
N VAL A 262 8.17 4.52 77.81
CA VAL A 262 7.79 4.09 79.16
C VAL A 262 8.94 3.32 79.83
N ILE A 263 9.65 2.46 79.08
CA ILE A 263 10.82 1.74 79.60
C ILE A 263 11.93 2.72 79.98
N LYS A 264 12.21 3.72 79.14
CA LYS A 264 13.19 4.79 79.43
C LYS A 264 12.89 5.53 80.73
N GLU A 265 11.63 5.91 80.95
CA GLU A 265 11.18 6.57 82.17
C GLU A 265 11.36 5.65 83.39
N LYS A 266 10.92 4.40 83.31
CA LYS A 266 11.08 3.41 84.39
C LYS A 266 12.54 3.11 84.73
N MET A 267 13.42 3.04 83.74
CA MET A 267 14.85 2.80 83.98
C MET A 267 15.51 3.98 84.69
N THR A 268 15.05 5.20 84.41
CA THR A 268 15.52 6.42 85.09
C THR A 268 15.10 6.40 86.56
N ASP A 269 13.84 6.09 86.84
CA ASP A 269 13.33 5.92 88.23
C ASP A 269 14.06 4.80 88.97
N LEU A 270 14.29 3.66 88.33
CA LEU A 270 15.05 2.55 88.92
C LEU A 270 16.48 2.97 89.30
N GLY A 271 17.12 3.82 88.48
CA GLY A 271 18.41 4.40 88.77
C GLY A 271 18.43 5.27 90.00
N GLU A 272 17.49 6.19 90.08
CA GLU A 272 17.36 7.11 91.22
C GLU A 272 17.10 6.32 92.51
N GLN A 273 16.19 5.33 92.47
CA GLN A 273 15.92 4.44 93.60
C GLN A 273 17.15 3.61 94.00
N SER A 274 17.91 3.11 93.03
CA SER A 274 19.12 2.32 93.30
C SER A 274 20.23 3.17 93.90
N SER A 275 20.45 4.37 93.36
CA SER A 275 21.40 5.36 93.89
C SER A 275 21.03 5.77 95.33
N GLN A 276 19.75 6.04 95.60
CA GLN A 276 19.28 6.38 96.95
C GLN A 276 19.51 5.23 97.95
N LYS A 277 19.19 3.98 97.56
CA LYS A 277 19.42 2.81 98.41
C LYS A 277 20.90 2.59 98.67
N LEU A 278 21.75 2.67 97.64
CA LEU A 278 23.19 2.52 97.80
C LEU A 278 23.81 3.63 98.65
N GLY A 279 23.35 4.88 98.52
CA GLY A 279 23.75 5.96 99.42
C GLY A 279 23.38 5.72 100.88
N SER A 280 22.24 5.06 101.15
CA SER A 280 21.89 4.64 102.52
C SER A 280 22.80 3.52 103.06
N VAL A 281 23.25 2.62 102.17
CA VAL A 281 24.22 1.57 102.51
C VAL A 281 25.60 2.20 102.74
N GLU A 282 26.04 3.12 101.90
CA GLU A 282 27.28 3.88 102.05
C GLU A 282 27.32 4.60 103.41
N LYS A 283 26.22 5.25 103.79
CA LYS A 283 26.09 5.86 105.13
C LYS A 283 26.26 4.83 106.25
N SER A 284 25.63 3.66 106.11
CA SER A 284 25.76 2.58 107.09
C SER A 284 27.19 2.03 107.18
N VAL A 285 27.90 1.94 106.05
CA VAL A 285 29.30 1.52 105.99
C VAL A 285 30.23 2.56 106.63
N ASN A 286 29.98 3.86 106.40
CA ASN A 286 30.71 4.94 107.08
C ASN A 286 30.46 4.91 108.61
N ASP A 287 29.21 4.70 109.05
CA ASP A 287 28.89 4.56 110.48
C ASP A 287 29.65 3.37 111.10
N ILE A 288 29.74 2.22 110.41
CA ILE A 288 30.53 1.06 110.85
C ILE A 288 32.02 1.41 110.91
N SER A 289 32.55 2.17 109.94
CA SER A 289 33.94 2.63 109.93
C SER A 289 34.27 3.48 111.17
N ASP A 290 33.40 4.43 111.49
CA ASP A 290 33.54 5.29 112.68
C ASP A 290 33.49 4.48 113.97
N LYS A 291 32.58 3.50 114.07
CA LYS A 291 32.52 2.59 115.24
C LYS A 291 33.74 1.69 115.33
N THR A 292 34.27 1.21 114.21
CA THR A 292 35.48 0.38 114.17
C THR A 292 36.71 1.18 114.60
N THR A 293 36.82 2.44 114.18
CA THR A 293 37.87 3.36 114.64
C THR A 293 37.79 3.59 116.15
N LEU A 294 36.58 3.84 116.67
CA LEU A 294 36.35 3.98 118.11
C LEU A 294 36.70 2.71 118.89
N ILE A 295 36.38 1.52 118.36
CA ILE A 295 36.76 0.24 118.98
C ILE A 295 38.29 0.12 119.04
N ASN A 296 39.00 0.47 117.96
CA ASN A 296 40.45 0.46 117.94
C ASN A 296 41.05 1.42 118.98
N ASP A 297 40.46 2.60 119.16
CA ASP A 297 40.86 3.55 120.20
C ASP A 297 40.63 2.98 121.62
N ILE A 298 39.48 2.33 121.85
CA ILE A 298 39.18 1.63 123.12
C ILE A 298 40.17 0.50 123.36
N VAL A 299 40.51 -0.27 122.34
CA VAL A 299 41.52 -1.33 122.40
C VAL A 299 42.88 -0.77 122.80
N PHE A 300 43.31 0.34 122.20
CA PHE A 300 44.57 0.99 122.54
C PHE A 300 44.59 1.48 123.99
N GLN A 301 43.50 2.11 124.45
CA GLN A 301 43.34 2.51 125.85
C GLN A 301 43.34 1.30 126.80
N THR A 302 42.68 0.20 126.42
CA THR A 302 42.62 -1.04 127.21
C THR A 302 43.98 -1.70 127.29
N LYS A 303 44.75 -1.72 126.20
CA LYS A 303 46.14 -2.21 126.16
C LYS A 303 47.04 -1.38 127.07
N LEU A 304 46.90 -0.05 127.08
CA LEU A 304 47.61 0.83 128.01
C LEU A 304 47.19 0.60 129.47
N LEU A 305 45.90 0.42 129.75
CA LEU A 305 45.38 0.13 131.08
C LEU A 305 45.91 -1.21 131.61
N SER A 306 45.85 -2.26 130.79
CA SER A 306 46.39 -3.58 131.09
C SER A 306 47.90 -3.53 131.33
N PHE A 307 48.64 -2.79 130.49
CA PHE A 307 50.08 -2.61 130.67
C PHE A 307 50.39 -1.92 132.01
N ASN A 308 49.70 -0.82 132.32
CA ASN A 308 49.86 -0.11 133.60
C ASN A 308 49.49 -1.01 134.79
N ALA A 309 48.42 -1.80 134.68
CA ALA A 309 48.01 -2.75 135.70
C ALA A 309 49.01 -3.90 135.89
N SER A 310 49.61 -4.39 134.80
CA SER A 310 50.65 -5.43 134.83
C SER A 310 51.93 -4.91 135.50
N VAL A 311 52.32 -3.65 135.22
CA VAL A 311 53.43 -2.97 135.90
C VAL A 311 53.16 -2.80 137.40
N GLU A 312 51.97 -2.36 137.80
CA GLU A 312 51.63 -2.15 139.21
C GLU A 312 51.47 -3.49 139.97
N ALA A 313 50.99 -4.54 139.29
CA ALA A 313 50.95 -5.90 139.82
C ALA A 313 52.36 -6.49 140.04
N ALA A 314 53.29 -6.23 139.13
CA ALA A 314 54.71 -6.57 139.31
C ALA A 314 55.34 -5.82 140.50
N ARG A 315 54.91 -4.57 140.73
CA ARG A 315 55.37 -3.71 141.84
C ARG A 315 54.88 -4.19 143.22
N ALA A 316 53.72 -4.84 143.28
CA ALA A 316 53.14 -5.42 144.50
C ALA A 316 53.74 -6.78 144.91
N GLY A 317 54.71 -7.32 144.15
CA GLY A 317 55.45 -8.54 144.51
C GLY A 317 54.57 -9.80 144.59
N GLU A 318 54.77 -10.64 145.63
CA GLU A 318 54.00 -11.90 145.77
C GLU A 318 52.48 -11.70 145.88
N SER A 319 52.03 -10.58 146.45
CA SER A 319 50.59 -10.27 146.60
C SER A 319 49.92 -9.85 145.28
N GLY A 320 50.71 -9.50 144.26
CA GLY A 320 50.24 -9.03 142.95
C GLY A 320 50.18 -10.12 141.87
N LYS A 321 50.70 -11.34 142.11
CA LYS A 321 50.81 -12.40 141.09
C LYS A 321 49.48 -12.73 140.39
N GLY A 322 48.36 -12.78 141.13
CA GLY A 322 47.04 -13.02 140.55
C GLY A 322 46.55 -11.86 139.66
N PHE A 323 46.85 -10.62 140.04
CA PHE A 323 46.52 -9.43 139.25
C PHE A 323 47.38 -9.31 137.99
N ALA A 324 48.64 -9.74 138.04
CA ALA A 324 49.54 -9.73 136.88
C ALA A 324 49.04 -10.66 135.77
N VAL A 325 48.58 -11.87 136.11
CA VAL A 325 48.00 -12.82 135.14
C VAL A 325 46.75 -12.25 134.48
N VAL A 326 45.85 -11.64 135.26
CA VAL A 326 44.64 -11.00 134.71
C VAL A 326 45.00 -9.80 133.82
N ALA A 327 45.98 -8.99 134.21
CA ALA A 327 46.43 -7.86 133.41
C ALA A 327 47.05 -8.30 132.08
N GLU A 328 47.88 -9.35 132.07
CA GLU A 328 48.45 -9.95 130.85
C GLU A 328 47.36 -10.52 129.94
N GLU A 329 46.37 -11.22 130.49
CA GLU A 329 45.24 -11.76 129.72
C GLU A 329 44.38 -10.66 129.10
N ILE A 330 44.11 -9.56 129.83
CA ILE A 330 43.42 -8.37 129.29
C ILE A 330 44.25 -7.72 128.17
N GLY A 331 45.57 -7.72 128.28
CA GLY A 331 46.47 -7.17 127.26
C GLY A 331 46.48 -8.00 125.98
N ASN A 332 46.51 -9.33 126.11
CA ASN A 332 46.38 -10.27 125.01
C ASN A 332 45.00 -10.17 124.33
N LEU A 333 43.93 -10.02 125.11
CA LEU A 333 42.58 -9.81 124.60
C LEU A 333 42.46 -8.47 123.86
N ALA A 334 43.08 -7.40 124.38
CA ALA A 334 43.16 -6.11 123.72
C ALA A 334 43.92 -6.22 122.39
N GLU A 335 45.09 -6.87 122.35
CA GLU A 335 45.83 -7.07 121.11
C GLU A 335 45.03 -7.88 120.06
N THR A 336 44.36 -8.94 120.49
CA THR A 336 43.51 -9.75 119.60
C THR A 336 42.33 -8.93 119.07
N SER A 337 41.69 -8.14 119.94
CA SER A 337 40.60 -7.24 119.56
C SER A 337 41.05 -6.13 118.61
N GLY A 338 42.28 -5.64 118.76
CA GLY A 338 42.88 -4.63 117.87
C GLY A 338 43.13 -5.18 116.47
N LYS A 339 43.69 -6.39 116.37
CA LYS A 339 43.86 -7.08 115.08
C LYS A 339 42.52 -7.31 114.39
N ALA A 340 41.50 -7.76 115.13
CA ALA A 340 40.15 -7.93 114.59
C ALA A 340 39.54 -6.60 114.14
N SER A 341 39.74 -5.52 114.90
CA SER A 341 39.27 -4.17 114.53
C SER A 341 39.97 -3.64 113.27
N GLU A 342 41.28 -3.90 113.11
CA GLU A 342 42.03 -3.53 111.91
C GLU A 342 41.57 -4.33 110.68
N GLU A 343 41.30 -5.63 110.84
CA GLU A 343 40.74 -6.47 109.78
C GLU A 343 39.33 -6.02 109.36
N ILE A 344 38.46 -5.68 110.33
CA ILE A 344 37.14 -5.09 110.04
C ILE A 344 37.31 -3.76 109.30
N GLY A 345 38.24 -2.90 109.73
CA GLY A 345 38.53 -1.63 109.08
C GLY A 345 38.91 -1.81 107.60
N LYS A 346 39.75 -2.81 107.30
CA LYS A 346 40.11 -3.17 105.91
C LYS A 346 38.90 -3.62 105.09
N ILE A 347 38.02 -4.46 105.65
CA ILE A 347 36.80 -4.93 104.96
C ILE A 347 35.83 -3.77 104.72
N VAL A 348 35.70 -2.85 105.68
CA VAL A 348 34.84 -1.67 105.57
C VAL A 348 35.34 -0.72 104.49
N GLU A 349 36.65 -0.45 104.43
CA GLU A 349 37.25 0.38 103.38
C GLU A 349 37.04 -0.24 101.99
N GLN A 350 37.29 -1.55 101.85
CA GLN A 350 37.01 -2.27 100.60
C GLN A 350 35.52 -2.23 100.23
N SER A 351 34.62 -2.34 101.20
CA SER A 351 33.16 -2.27 100.97
C SER A 351 32.73 -0.87 100.51
N LYS A 352 33.36 0.17 101.05
CA LYS A 352 33.14 1.56 100.65
C LYS A 352 33.60 1.82 99.22
N ASP A 353 34.81 1.37 98.87
CA ASP A 353 35.32 1.46 97.50
C ASP A 353 34.40 0.73 96.50
N GLN A 354 33.98 -0.49 96.86
CA GLN A 354 33.05 -1.28 96.03
C GLN A 354 31.69 -0.61 95.86
N LEU A 355 31.17 0.07 96.90
CA LEU A 355 29.92 0.83 96.82
C LEU A 355 30.03 2.03 95.90
N ASN A 356 31.12 2.80 96.00
CA ASN A 356 31.37 3.95 95.13
C ASN A 356 31.43 3.52 93.66
N HIS A 357 32.18 2.45 93.36
CA HIS A 357 32.22 1.88 92.01
C HIS A 357 30.83 1.41 91.55
N SER A 358 30.05 0.76 92.42
CA SER A 358 28.69 0.31 92.08
C SER A 358 27.74 1.47 91.76
N ILE A 359 27.87 2.61 92.45
CA ILE A 359 27.07 3.82 92.17
C ILE A 359 27.47 4.43 90.82
N GLU A 360 28.77 4.52 90.54
CA GLU A 360 29.28 4.99 89.25
C GLU A 360 28.83 4.08 88.10
N ASP A 361 28.99 2.76 88.23
CA ASP A 361 28.59 1.76 87.23
C ASP A 361 27.10 1.84 86.90
N ILE A 362 26.23 2.03 87.91
CA ILE A 362 24.78 2.20 87.71
C ILE A 362 24.49 3.51 86.96
N SER A 363 25.13 4.60 87.37
CA SER A 363 24.95 5.91 86.73
C SER A 363 25.36 5.88 85.25
N GLU A 364 26.52 5.30 84.95
CA GLU A 364 27.01 5.12 83.58
C GLU A 364 26.11 4.19 82.77
N SER A 365 25.68 3.06 83.35
CA SER A 365 24.79 2.10 82.68
C SER A 365 23.46 2.74 82.28
N ILE A 366 22.88 3.58 83.14
CA ILE A 366 21.62 4.26 82.87
C ILE A 366 21.79 5.35 81.81
N LYS A 367 22.87 6.12 81.88
CA LYS A 367 23.18 7.12 80.86
C LYS A 367 23.40 6.47 79.50
N SER A 368 24.14 5.37 79.45
CA SER A 368 24.35 4.57 78.24
C SER A 368 23.01 4.06 77.68
N PHE A 369 22.16 3.47 78.53
CA PHE A 369 20.82 3.02 78.13
C PHE A 369 19.95 4.16 77.58
N GLN A 370 19.93 5.32 78.24
CA GLN A 370 19.17 6.49 77.79
C GLN A 370 19.63 7.01 76.43
N ASN A 371 20.95 6.99 76.18
CA ASN A 371 21.54 7.36 74.90
C ASN A 371 21.14 6.37 73.80
N GLN A 372 21.29 5.07 74.04
CA GLN A 372 20.91 4.01 73.08
C GLN A 372 19.42 4.08 72.72
N VAL A 373 18.55 4.29 73.70
CA VAL A 373 17.12 4.47 73.43
C VAL A 373 16.88 5.76 72.64
N GLY A 374 17.59 6.86 72.95
CA GLY A 374 17.51 8.10 72.19
C GLY A 374 17.92 7.96 70.73
N GLU A 375 19.00 7.22 70.47
CA GLU A 375 19.43 6.88 69.11
C GLU A 375 18.39 6.03 68.38
N ALA A 376 17.78 5.04 69.06
CA ALA A 376 16.70 4.24 68.49
C ALA A 376 15.47 5.09 68.10
N PHE A 377 15.11 6.10 68.89
CA PHE A 377 14.05 7.05 68.55
C PHE A 377 14.38 7.86 67.28
N ASN A 378 15.61 8.40 67.21
CA ASN A 378 16.03 9.20 66.05
C ASN A 378 16.07 8.34 64.78
N LEU A 379 16.61 7.12 64.86
CA LEU A 379 16.67 6.20 63.74
C LEU A 379 15.27 5.82 63.25
N TRP A 380 14.34 5.52 64.16
CA TRP A 380 12.96 5.23 63.77
C TRP A 380 12.27 6.43 63.13
N ALA A 381 12.49 7.65 63.64
CA ALA A 381 11.91 8.85 63.04
C ALA A 381 12.38 9.04 61.59
N GLU A 382 13.66 8.81 61.31
CA GLU A 382 14.21 8.86 59.95
C GLU A 382 13.62 7.76 59.06
N ILE A 383 13.53 6.52 59.55
CA ILE A 383 12.91 5.40 58.82
C ILE A 383 11.44 5.69 58.51
N ASN A 384 10.68 6.21 59.48
CA ASN A 384 9.26 6.53 59.32
C ASN A 384 9.05 7.59 58.23
N ASP A 385 9.82 8.68 58.27
CA ASP A 385 9.74 9.74 57.26
C ASP A 385 10.08 9.23 55.85
N GLN A 386 11.14 8.42 55.73
CA GLN A 386 11.52 7.79 54.47
C GLN A 386 10.45 6.82 53.94
N LEU A 387 9.85 6.00 54.79
CA LEU A 387 8.80 5.07 54.40
C LEU A 387 7.51 5.80 53.99
N GLN A 388 7.07 6.80 54.74
CA GLN A 388 5.90 7.60 54.38
C GLN A 388 6.08 8.31 53.04
N SER A 389 7.26 8.92 52.82
CA SER A 389 7.61 9.54 51.54
C SER A 389 7.61 8.53 50.39
N SER A 390 8.15 7.32 50.63
CA SER A 390 8.19 6.25 49.63
C SER A 390 6.78 5.75 49.29
N PHE A 391 5.92 5.51 50.28
CA PHE A 391 4.54 5.07 50.06
C PHE A 391 3.70 6.11 49.33
N SER A 392 3.88 7.40 49.64
CA SER A 392 3.23 8.48 48.91
C SER A 392 3.62 8.47 47.43
N LYS A 393 4.91 8.31 47.11
CA LYS A 393 5.39 8.19 45.72
C LYS A 393 4.86 6.94 45.02
N VAL A 394 4.77 5.80 45.71
CA VAL A 394 4.20 4.57 45.14
C VAL A 394 2.73 4.77 44.78
N ARG A 395 1.94 5.39 45.67
CA ARG A 395 0.53 5.73 45.39
C ARG A 395 0.38 6.72 44.23
N GLU A 396 1.21 7.76 44.18
CA GLU A 396 1.22 8.71 43.06
C GLU A 396 1.55 8.02 41.73
N ASN A 397 2.56 7.15 41.72
CA ASN A 397 2.93 6.38 40.53
C ASN A 397 1.82 5.41 40.11
N SER A 398 1.16 4.77 41.06
CA SER A 398 0.00 3.90 40.81
C SER A 398 -1.12 4.69 40.11
N LEU A 399 -1.48 5.88 40.61
CA LEU A 399 -2.48 6.74 39.95
C LEU A 399 -2.07 7.18 38.53
N LYS A 400 -0.80 7.53 38.31
CA LYS A 400 -0.29 7.89 36.97
C LYS A 400 -0.31 6.69 36.01
N GLN A 401 -0.04 5.50 36.53
CA GLN A 401 -0.08 4.28 35.75
C GLN A 401 -1.51 3.91 35.38
N GLU A 402 -2.49 4.16 36.26
CA GLU A 402 -3.92 4.01 35.97
C GLU A 402 -4.33 4.88 34.78
N GLY A 403 -4.01 6.18 34.82
CA GLY A 403 -4.30 7.10 33.72
C GLY A 403 -3.63 6.68 32.41
N SER A 404 -2.37 6.23 32.45
CA SER A 404 -1.68 5.68 31.27
C SER A 404 -2.38 4.45 30.71
N LEU A 405 -2.88 3.56 31.57
CA LEU A 405 -3.58 2.34 31.15
C LEU A 405 -4.94 2.65 30.50
N ASP A 406 -5.66 3.66 31.00
CA ASP A 406 -6.89 4.14 30.38
C ASP A 406 -6.65 4.69 28.97
N GLU A 407 -5.57 5.46 28.77
CA GLU A 407 -5.17 5.97 27.46
C GLU A 407 -4.79 4.83 26.50
N ILE A 408 -4.02 3.84 26.96
CA ILE A 408 -3.64 2.67 26.14
C ILE A 408 -4.89 1.85 25.80
N SER A 409 -5.82 1.68 26.73
CA SER A 409 -7.10 0.98 26.49
C SER A 409 -7.94 1.69 25.43
N ALA A 410 -8.05 3.01 25.51
CA ALA A 410 -8.74 3.81 24.50
C ALA A 410 -8.08 3.67 23.11
N ALA A 411 -6.74 3.74 23.05
CA ALA A 411 -5.99 3.56 21.82
C ALA A 411 -6.15 2.15 21.23
N ALA A 412 -6.12 1.10 22.06
CA ALA A 412 -6.33 -0.29 21.64
C ALA A 412 -7.74 -0.51 21.07
N ASN A 413 -8.77 0.07 21.69
CA ASN A 413 -10.13 0.04 21.16
C ASN A 413 -10.26 0.79 19.82
N GLN A 414 -9.62 1.96 19.69
CA GLN A 414 -9.60 2.69 18.42
C GLN A 414 -8.89 1.90 17.31
N GLN A 415 -7.79 1.20 17.64
CA GLN A 415 -7.10 0.31 16.72
C GLN A 415 -8.00 -0.86 16.29
N SER A 416 -8.78 -1.43 17.21
CA SER A 416 -9.79 -2.46 16.89
C SER A 416 -10.81 -1.96 15.87
N THR A 417 -11.35 -0.76 16.07
CA THR A 417 -12.30 -0.13 15.14
C THR A 417 -11.64 0.10 13.78
N GLY A 418 -10.42 0.64 13.75
CA GLY A 418 -9.68 0.89 12.51
C GLY A 418 -9.41 -0.39 11.72
N VAL A 419 -9.12 -1.52 12.40
CA VAL A 419 -8.96 -2.82 11.73
C VAL A 419 -10.28 -3.35 11.17
N SER A 420 -11.39 -3.12 11.86
CA SER A 420 -12.72 -3.47 11.35
C SER A 420 -13.05 -2.70 10.06
N GLU A 421 -12.82 -1.39 10.06
CA GLU A 421 -13.02 -0.53 8.88
C GLU A 421 -12.09 -0.94 7.72
N LEU A 422 -10.83 -1.25 8.04
CA LEU A 422 -9.86 -1.77 7.07
C LEU A 422 -10.36 -3.07 6.43
N SER A 423 -10.91 -3.98 7.22
CA SER A 423 -11.44 -5.26 6.73
C SER A 423 -12.62 -5.07 5.77
N GLU A 424 -13.52 -4.13 6.07
CA GLU A 424 -14.64 -3.77 5.18
C GLU A 424 -14.15 -3.13 3.87
N ALA A 425 -13.16 -2.24 3.96
CA ALA A 425 -12.54 -1.63 2.79
C ALA A 425 -11.85 -2.70 1.90
N LEU A 426 -11.16 -3.67 2.50
CA LEU A 426 -10.52 -4.76 1.77
C LEU A 426 -11.53 -5.63 1.02
N ALA A 427 -12.67 -5.97 1.65
CA ALA A 427 -13.74 -6.70 0.97
C ALA A 427 -14.27 -5.93 -0.26
N THR A 428 -14.44 -4.63 -0.14
CA THR A 428 -14.86 -3.77 -1.26
C THR A 428 -13.81 -3.73 -2.39
N ILE A 429 -12.53 -3.67 -2.04
CA ILE A 429 -11.43 -3.69 -3.01
C ILE A 429 -11.36 -5.06 -3.71
N ASP A 430 -11.55 -6.16 -2.99
CA ASP A 430 -11.56 -7.51 -3.57
C ASP A 430 -12.71 -7.70 -4.57
N ASP A 431 -13.91 -7.27 -4.21
CA ASP A 431 -15.07 -7.27 -5.11
C ASP A 431 -14.81 -6.45 -6.39
N SER A 432 -14.23 -5.26 -6.24
CA SER A 432 -13.86 -4.39 -7.38
C SER A 432 -12.78 -5.02 -8.27
N SER A 433 -11.82 -5.72 -7.65
CA SER A 433 -10.76 -6.47 -8.34
C SER A 433 -11.37 -7.60 -9.19
N ASN A 434 -12.33 -8.34 -8.63
CA ASN A 434 -13.05 -9.40 -9.32
C ASN A 434 -13.92 -8.86 -10.49
N ASP A 435 -14.61 -7.74 -10.30
CA ASP A 435 -15.37 -7.07 -11.37
C ASP A 435 -14.45 -6.58 -12.51
N SER A 436 -13.31 -6.01 -12.15
CA SER A 436 -12.29 -5.59 -13.12
C SER A 436 -11.80 -6.76 -13.95
N LEU A 437 -11.54 -7.92 -13.34
CA LEU A 437 -11.12 -9.13 -14.03
C LEU A 437 -12.19 -9.66 -15.00
N ALA A 438 -13.47 -9.58 -14.65
CA ALA A 438 -14.57 -9.94 -15.54
C ALA A 438 -14.64 -9.01 -16.76
N LYS A 439 -14.55 -7.68 -16.54
CA LYS A 439 -14.56 -6.68 -17.62
C LYS A 439 -13.35 -6.79 -18.55
N LEU A 440 -12.18 -7.15 -18.02
CA LEU A 440 -10.98 -7.37 -18.83
C LEU A 440 -11.14 -8.55 -19.79
N LYS A 441 -11.78 -9.64 -19.35
CA LYS A 441 -12.10 -10.77 -20.23
C LYS A 441 -13.06 -10.37 -21.35
N GLU A 442 -14.06 -9.55 -21.04
CA GLU A 442 -15.00 -9.05 -22.03
C GLU A 442 -14.29 -8.14 -23.06
N LEU A 443 -13.44 -7.21 -22.59
CA LEU A 443 -12.63 -6.35 -23.45
C LEU A 443 -11.69 -7.14 -24.35
N GLU A 444 -11.08 -8.21 -23.84
CA GLU A 444 -10.21 -9.09 -24.63
C GLU A 444 -11.00 -9.74 -25.77
N MET A 445 -12.19 -10.27 -25.49
CA MET A 445 -13.08 -10.84 -26.50
C MET A 445 -13.51 -9.81 -27.56
N MET A 446 -13.88 -8.60 -27.12
CA MET A 446 -14.23 -7.52 -28.06
C MET A 446 -13.05 -7.12 -28.94
N THR A 447 -11.85 -7.07 -28.38
CA THR A 447 -10.62 -6.72 -29.11
C THR A 447 -10.31 -7.77 -30.18
N GLN A 448 -10.41 -9.06 -29.85
CA GLN A 448 -10.27 -10.15 -30.82
C GLN A 448 -11.30 -10.04 -31.96
N TYR A 449 -12.55 -9.72 -31.63
CA TYR A 449 -13.60 -9.51 -32.62
C TYR A 449 -13.34 -8.30 -33.54
N LEU A 450 -12.77 -7.22 -33.00
CA LEU A 450 -12.38 -6.04 -33.79
C LEU A 450 -11.21 -6.36 -34.74
N GLU A 451 -10.20 -7.10 -34.28
CA GLU A 451 -9.09 -7.57 -35.13
C GLU A 451 -9.61 -8.43 -36.30
N GLU A 452 -10.48 -9.41 -36.02
CA GLU A 452 -11.06 -10.27 -37.05
C GLU A 452 -11.86 -9.46 -38.10
N ASN A 453 -12.61 -8.45 -37.65
CA ASN A 453 -13.36 -7.58 -38.56
C ASN A 453 -12.47 -6.64 -39.36
N ALA A 454 -11.39 -6.12 -38.76
CA ALA A 454 -10.41 -5.31 -39.48
C ALA A 454 -9.74 -6.11 -40.61
N ASP A 455 -9.41 -7.37 -40.35
CA ASP A 455 -8.85 -8.29 -41.34
C ASP A 455 -9.85 -8.57 -42.48
N LYS A 456 -11.11 -8.85 -42.15
CA LYS A 456 -12.19 -8.99 -43.15
C LYS A 456 -12.35 -7.74 -43.99
N LEU A 457 -12.40 -6.56 -43.38
CA LEU A 457 -12.56 -5.28 -44.09
C LEU A 457 -11.35 -4.98 -44.99
N SER A 458 -10.14 -5.31 -44.53
CA SER A 458 -8.89 -5.22 -45.29
C SER A 458 -8.93 -6.11 -46.54
N SER A 459 -9.37 -7.36 -46.38
CA SER A 459 -9.52 -8.30 -47.50
C SER A 459 -10.51 -7.79 -48.55
N LEU A 460 -11.69 -7.30 -48.13
CA LEU A 460 -12.71 -6.73 -49.01
C LEU A 460 -12.21 -5.48 -49.74
N ASN A 461 -11.46 -4.61 -49.05
CA ASN A 461 -10.87 -3.42 -49.68
C ASN A 461 -9.85 -3.79 -50.76
N ASN A 462 -9.09 -4.86 -50.55
CA ASN A 462 -8.14 -5.35 -51.56
C ASN A 462 -8.86 -5.95 -52.77
N GLU A 463 -9.96 -6.70 -52.56
CA GLU A 463 -10.82 -7.16 -53.65
C GLU A 463 -11.41 -6.01 -54.46
N MET A 464 -11.87 -4.94 -53.80
CA MET A 464 -12.40 -3.75 -54.48
C MET A 464 -11.37 -2.97 -55.29
N LYS A 465 -10.06 -3.13 -55.05
CA LYS A 465 -9.01 -2.42 -55.79
C LYS A 465 -8.59 -3.12 -57.08
N ASN A 466 -8.86 -4.41 -57.16
CA ASN A 466 -8.55 -5.31 -58.28
C ASN A 466 -9.73 -5.39 -59.23
#